data_AF-A0A1K1X7L3-F1
#
_entry.id   AF-A0A1K1X7L3-F1
#
_cell.length_a   1.000
_cell.length_b   1.000
_cell.length_c   1.000
_cell.angle_alpha   90.00
_cell.angle_beta   90.00
_cell.angle_gamma   90.00
#
_symmetry.space_group_name_H-M   'P 1'
#
loop_
_entity.id
_entity.type
_entity.pdbx_description
1 polymer ?
#
loop_
_entity_poly.entity_id
_entity_poly.type
_entity_poly.pdbx_seq_one_letter_code
_entity_poly.pdbx_strand_id
1 'polypeptide(L)'
;MQIGEVAERTGLSLRTIRHYEEVGLIVPSARSKGGFRLYTEADVSRLMVIRRMKPLDFSLEEMRDLLEITDRLGAQDDPPAPLERERLRERLDAYRKVADARCETLRARLAMAEDFAATLRDRMNADVRARAASEQTASGGPSAHFPAHD
;
A
#
# COMPACT_ATOMS: atom_id res chain seq x y z
N MET A 1 -7.85 -13.67 -20.06
CA MET A 1 -7.40 -12.25 -20.05
C MET A 1 -5.95 -12.17 -20.49
N GLN A 2 -5.55 -11.10 -21.18
CA GLN A 2 -4.13 -10.86 -21.49
C GLN A 2 -3.44 -10.07 -20.37
N ILE A 3 -2.11 -10.01 -20.37
CA ILE A 3 -1.33 -9.33 -19.32
C ILE A 3 -1.68 -7.84 -19.17
N GLY A 4 -2.08 -7.16 -20.25
CA GLY A 4 -2.52 -5.76 -20.21
C GLY A 4 -3.79 -5.56 -19.38
N GLU A 5 -4.80 -6.37 -19.64
CA GLU A 5 -6.06 -6.38 -18.88
C GLU A 5 -5.82 -6.74 -17.41
N VAL A 6 -4.92 -7.69 -17.14
CA VAL A 6 -4.53 -8.04 -15.76
C VAL A 6 -3.85 -6.86 -15.06
N ALA A 7 -2.99 -6.12 -15.75
CA ALA A 7 -2.34 -4.93 -15.19
C ALA A 7 -3.37 -3.84 -14.82
N GLU A 8 -4.35 -3.59 -15.68
CA GLU A 8 -5.43 -2.64 -15.41
C GLU A 8 -6.26 -3.07 -14.19
N ARG A 9 -6.69 -4.34 -14.15
CA ARG A 9 -7.51 -4.86 -13.06
C ARG A 9 -6.78 -4.92 -11.72
N THR A 10 -5.50 -5.27 -11.74
CA THR A 10 -4.70 -5.44 -10.52
C THR A 10 -4.01 -4.16 -10.08
N GLY A 11 -3.91 -3.15 -10.94
CA GLY A 11 -3.10 -1.94 -10.72
C GLY A 11 -1.59 -2.23 -10.64
N LEU A 12 -1.15 -3.43 -10.99
CA LEU A 12 0.26 -3.80 -11.04
C LEU A 12 0.84 -3.43 -12.40
N SER A 13 2.10 -2.99 -12.42
CA SER A 13 2.78 -2.76 -13.69
C SER A 13 3.01 -4.08 -14.43
N LEU A 14 3.04 -4.02 -15.77
CA LEU A 14 3.41 -5.18 -16.60
C LEU A 14 4.78 -5.78 -16.19
N ARG A 15 5.73 -4.93 -15.78
CA ARG A 15 7.03 -5.34 -15.26
C ARG A 15 6.89 -6.15 -13.97
N THR A 16 6.03 -5.71 -13.05
CA THR A 16 5.78 -6.41 -11.78
C THR A 16 5.14 -7.78 -12.01
N ILE A 17 4.15 -7.86 -12.90
CA ILE A 17 3.49 -9.13 -13.24
C ILE A 17 4.50 -10.11 -13.86
N ARG A 18 5.31 -9.65 -14.83
CA ARG A 18 6.39 -10.46 -15.42
C ARG A 18 7.40 -10.92 -14.38
N HIS A 19 7.80 -10.04 -13.46
CA HIS A 19 8.72 -10.42 -12.40
C HIS A 19 8.13 -11.53 -11.51
N TYR A 20 6.85 -11.45 -11.14
CA TYR A 20 6.18 -12.49 -10.38
C TYR A 20 6.06 -13.82 -11.13
N GLU A 21 5.94 -13.79 -12.46
CA GLU A 21 6.06 -15.01 -13.27
C GLU A 21 7.47 -15.59 -13.27
N GLU A 22 8.48 -14.74 -13.47
CA GLU A 22 9.89 -15.15 -13.52
C GLU A 22 10.33 -15.81 -12.22
N VAL A 23 9.89 -15.26 -11.08
CA VAL A 23 10.17 -15.88 -9.79
C VAL A 23 9.21 -17.03 -9.49
N GLY A 24 8.19 -17.29 -10.31
CA GLY A 24 7.27 -18.41 -10.15
C GLY A 24 6.22 -18.24 -9.05
N LEU A 25 5.85 -17.01 -8.69
CA LEU A 25 4.72 -16.73 -7.80
C LEU A 25 3.37 -16.87 -8.52
N ILE A 26 3.38 -16.72 -9.84
CA ILE A 26 2.22 -16.93 -10.71
C ILE A 26 2.64 -17.66 -11.97
N VAL A 27 1.78 -18.53 -12.48
CA VAL A 27 1.97 -19.22 -13.75
C VAL A 27 0.78 -18.87 -14.63
N PRO A 28 0.98 -18.37 -15.87
CA PRO A 28 -0.13 -18.11 -16.78
C PRO A 28 -0.91 -19.40 -17.02
N SER A 29 -2.23 -19.36 -16.79
CA SER A 29 -3.10 -20.53 -16.95
C SER A 29 -3.06 -21.12 -18.37
N ALA A 30 -2.83 -20.31 -19.40
CA ALA A 30 -2.73 -20.80 -20.77
C ALA A 30 -1.89 -19.89 -21.68
N ARG A 31 -1.65 -20.37 -22.90
CA ARG A 31 -1.17 -19.55 -24.02
C ARG A 31 -2.19 -19.57 -25.15
N SER A 32 -2.43 -18.41 -25.75
CA SER A 32 -3.26 -18.31 -26.97
C SER A 32 -2.57 -18.96 -28.17
N LYS A 33 -3.32 -19.20 -29.25
CA LYS A 33 -2.78 -19.69 -30.52
C LYS A 33 -1.67 -18.79 -31.11
N GLY A 34 -1.66 -17.50 -30.78
CA GLY A 34 -0.62 -16.55 -31.18
C GLY A 34 0.54 -16.42 -30.19
N GLY A 35 0.62 -17.28 -29.16
CA GLY A 35 1.72 -17.29 -28.18
C GLY A 35 1.56 -16.33 -26.99
N PHE A 36 0.51 -15.50 -26.97
CA PHE A 36 0.23 -14.58 -25.85
C PHE A 36 -0.13 -15.33 -24.57
N ARG A 37 0.33 -14.83 -23.42
CA ARG A 37 -0.01 -15.33 -22.09
C ARG A 37 -1.47 -15.02 -21.77
N LEU A 38 -2.18 -16.02 -21.27
CA LEU A 38 -3.56 -15.91 -20.84
C LEU A 38 -3.66 -16.21 -19.34
N TYR A 39 -4.38 -15.34 -18.65
CA TYR A 39 -4.65 -15.43 -17.22
C TYR A 39 -6.14 -15.65 -16.99
N THR A 40 -6.45 -16.44 -15.97
CA THR A 40 -7.80 -16.71 -15.47
C THR A 40 -8.19 -15.75 -14.35
N GLU A 41 -9.42 -15.84 -13.88
CA GLU A 41 -9.88 -15.07 -12.71
C GLU A 41 -9.16 -15.48 -11.42
N ALA A 42 -8.76 -16.76 -11.32
CA ALA A 42 -7.97 -17.27 -10.21
C ALA A 42 -6.57 -16.62 -10.19
N ASP A 43 -5.94 -16.47 -11.35
CA ASP A 43 -4.65 -15.79 -11.52
C ASP A 43 -4.73 -14.32 -11.06
N VAL A 44 -5.79 -13.61 -11.44
CA VAL A 44 -6.02 -12.22 -11.01
C VAL A 44 -6.23 -12.15 -9.49
N SER A 45 -7.04 -13.05 -8.94
CA SER A 45 -7.28 -13.13 -7.50
C SER A 45 -5.98 -13.36 -6.73
N ARG A 46 -5.12 -14.26 -7.22
CA ARG A 46 -3.79 -14.53 -6.67
C ARG A 46 -2.90 -13.27 -6.68
N LEU A 47 -2.84 -12.56 -7.81
CA LEU A 47 -2.08 -11.30 -7.92
C LEU A 47 -2.59 -10.22 -6.96
N MET A 48 -3.90 -10.16 -6.73
CA MET A 48 -4.49 -9.23 -5.78
C MET A 48 -4.08 -9.54 -4.33
N VAL A 49 -3.93 -10.82 -3.98
CA VAL A 49 -3.39 -11.22 -2.67
C VAL A 49 -1.93 -10.80 -2.57
N ILE A 50 -1.08 -11.15 -3.56
CA ILE A 50 0.35 -10.77 -3.58
C ILE A 50 0.51 -9.25 -3.44
N ARG A 51 -0.31 -8.46 -4.15
CA ARG A 51 -0.30 -7.00 -4.07
C ARG A 51 -0.52 -6.49 -2.64
N ARG A 52 -1.41 -7.12 -1.86
CA ARG A 52 -1.72 -6.71 -0.48
C ARG A 52 -0.61 -7.05 0.51
N MET A 53 0.27 -8.00 0.19
CA MET A 53 1.42 -8.34 1.02
C MET A 53 2.55 -7.29 0.89
N LYS A 54 2.63 -6.59 -0.24
CA LYS A 54 3.74 -5.66 -0.53
C LYS A 54 3.88 -4.49 0.46
N PRO A 55 2.80 -3.80 0.91
CA PRO A 55 2.92 -2.72 1.90
C PRO A 55 3.37 -3.21 3.29
N LEU A 56 3.31 -4.52 3.54
CA LEU A 56 3.74 -5.16 4.78
C LEU A 56 5.12 -5.81 4.62
N ASP A 57 5.92 -5.38 3.65
CA ASP A 57 7.32 -5.81 3.45
C ASP A 57 7.52 -7.34 3.44
N PHE A 58 6.52 -8.10 2.96
CA PHE A 58 6.67 -9.55 2.78
C PHE A 58 7.72 -9.86 1.72
N SER A 59 8.63 -10.78 2.02
CA SER A 59 9.63 -11.28 1.07
C SER A 59 8.98 -12.17 0.02
N LEU A 60 9.65 -12.36 -1.13
CA LEU A 60 9.14 -13.28 -2.16
C LEU A 60 8.98 -14.72 -1.65
N GLU A 61 9.80 -15.13 -0.69
CA GLU A 61 9.73 -16.44 -0.05
C GLU A 61 8.51 -16.54 0.86
N GLU A 62 8.28 -15.55 1.72
CA GLU A 62 7.09 -15.50 2.58
C GLU A 62 5.80 -15.43 1.73
N MET A 63 5.81 -14.67 0.64
CA MET A 63 4.69 -14.60 -0.30
C MET A 63 4.39 -15.96 -0.91
N ARG A 64 5.42 -16.69 -1.37
CA ARG A 64 5.26 -18.04 -1.94
C ARG A 64 4.65 -18.98 -0.92
N ASP A 65 5.21 -19.00 0.27
CA ASP A 65 4.82 -19.93 1.31
C ASP A 65 3.36 -19.69 1.75
N LEU A 66 2.98 -18.43 1.95
CA LEU A 66 1.61 -18.07 2.29
C LEU A 66 0.62 -18.48 1.19
N LEU A 67 0.99 -18.30 -0.08
CA LEU A 67 0.15 -18.74 -1.19
C LEU A 67 0.01 -20.27 -1.23
N GLU A 68 1.09 -21.02 -1.05
CA GLU A 68 1.08 -22.48 -1.00
C GLU A 68 0.17 -22.99 0.14
N ILE A 69 0.27 -22.37 1.32
CA ILE A 69 -0.59 -22.67 2.47
C ILE A 69 -2.07 -22.45 2.11
N THR A 70 -2.40 -21.32 1.49
CA THR A 70 -3.79 -21.01 1.10
C THR A 70 -4.31 -21.93 0.00
N ASP A 71 -3.49 -22.24 -1.01
CA ASP A 71 -3.84 -23.14 -2.11
C ASP A 71 -4.12 -24.54 -1.57
N ARG A 72 -3.23 -25.05 -0.70
CA ARG A 72 -3.37 -26.39 -0.11
C ARG A 72 -4.59 -26.50 0.81
N LEU A 73 -4.85 -25.48 1.65
CA LEU A 73 -6.03 -25.46 2.53
C LEU A 73 -7.35 -25.38 1.74
N GLY A 74 -7.33 -24.74 0.58
CA GLY A 74 -8.49 -24.54 -0.30
C GLY A 74 -8.73 -25.65 -1.33
N ALA A 75 -7.82 -26.64 -1.45
CA ALA A 75 -7.96 -27.75 -2.39
C ALA A 75 -9.24 -28.56 -2.09
N GLN A 76 -10.15 -28.62 -3.08
CA GLN A 76 -11.44 -29.32 -2.97
C GLN A 76 -11.33 -30.79 -3.41
N ASP A 77 -10.62 -31.06 -4.50
CA ASP A 77 -10.52 -32.40 -5.10
C ASP A 77 -9.59 -33.35 -4.32
N ASP A 78 -8.57 -32.80 -3.68
CA ASP A 78 -7.64 -33.51 -2.79
C ASP A 78 -7.45 -32.68 -1.51
N PRO A 79 -8.35 -32.79 -0.51
CA PRO A 79 -8.22 -32.02 0.71
C PRO A 79 -7.07 -32.55 1.59
N PRO A 80 -6.31 -31.68 2.28
CA PRO A 80 -5.26 -32.12 3.19
C PRO A 80 -5.81 -32.97 4.34
N ALA A 81 -5.03 -34.00 4.70
CA ALA A 81 -5.31 -34.86 5.83
C ALA A 81 -5.41 -34.03 7.14
N PRO A 82 -6.14 -34.50 8.17
CA PRO A 82 -6.39 -33.69 9.38
C PRO A 82 -5.12 -33.11 10.04
N LEU A 83 -4.07 -33.91 10.18
CA LEU A 83 -2.79 -33.49 10.76
C LEU A 83 -2.04 -32.48 9.88
N GLU A 84 -2.08 -32.65 8.55
CA GLU A 84 -1.51 -31.70 7.60
C GLU A 84 -2.26 -30.36 7.67
N ARG A 85 -3.59 -30.42 7.69
CA ARG A 85 -4.46 -29.25 7.81
C ARG A 85 -4.20 -28.47 9.09
N GLU A 86 -3.96 -29.15 10.20
CA GLU A 86 -3.59 -28.53 11.48
C GLU A 86 -2.26 -27.76 11.35
N ARG A 87 -1.21 -28.40 10.83
CA ARG A 87 0.09 -27.75 10.58
C ARG A 87 -0.02 -26.54 9.65
N LEU A 88 -0.81 -26.64 8.58
CA LEU A 88 -1.05 -25.53 7.67
C LEU A 88 -1.76 -24.36 8.36
N ARG A 89 -2.73 -24.64 9.23
CA ARG A 89 -3.43 -23.62 10.03
C ARG A 89 -2.51 -22.94 11.03
N GLU A 90 -1.63 -23.69 11.69
CA GLU A 90 -0.63 -23.11 12.60
C GLU A 90 0.34 -22.18 11.87
N ARG A 91 0.82 -22.59 10.70
CA ARG A 91 1.68 -21.75 9.86
C ARG A 91 0.95 -20.51 9.35
N LEU A 92 -0.32 -20.64 8.95
CA LEU A 92 -1.16 -19.51 8.55
C LEU A 92 -1.38 -18.53 9.72
N ASP A 93 -1.58 -19.04 10.94
CA ASP A 93 -1.72 -18.25 12.15
C ASP A 93 -0.45 -17.46 12.47
N ALA A 94 0.73 -18.06 12.25
CA ALA A 94 2.02 -17.37 12.37
C ALA A 94 2.12 -16.20 11.38
N TYR A 95 1.77 -16.40 10.11
CA TYR A 95 1.75 -15.31 9.12
C TYR A 95 0.72 -14.22 9.45
N ARG A 96 -0.45 -14.58 9.99
CA ARG A 96 -1.44 -13.60 10.48
C ARG A 96 -0.81 -12.71 11.55
N LYS A 97 -0.14 -13.29 12.56
CA LYS A 97 0.55 -12.55 13.62
C LYS A 97 1.64 -11.63 13.07
N VAL A 98 2.41 -12.08 12.09
CA VAL A 98 3.41 -11.24 11.41
C VAL A 98 2.75 -10.06 10.71
N ALA A 99 1.68 -10.30 9.96
CA ALA A 99 0.93 -9.26 9.27
C ALA A 99 0.36 -8.22 10.25
N ASP A 100 -0.20 -8.66 11.38
CA ASP A 100 -0.74 -7.80 12.43
C ASP A 100 0.34 -6.89 13.02
N ALA A 101 1.49 -7.45 13.43
CA ALA A 101 2.62 -6.67 13.96
C ALA A 101 3.18 -5.66 12.95
N ARG A 102 3.27 -6.04 11.67
CA ARG A 102 3.73 -5.13 10.61
C ARG A 102 2.70 -4.02 10.34
N CYS A 103 1.40 -4.31 10.45
CA CYS A 103 0.35 -3.30 10.38
C CYS A 103 0.43 -2.29 11.54
N GLU A 104 0.67 -2.76 12.77
CA GLU A 104 0.89 -1.88 13.92
C GLU A 104 2.09 -0.95 13.71
N THR A 105 3.20 -1.51 13.22
CA THR A 105 4.39 -0.72 12.86
C THR A 105 4.08 0.33 11.79
N LEU A 106 3.34 -0.05 10.75
CA LEU A 106 2.95 0.87 9.67
C LEU A 106 2.02 1.99 10.18
N ARG A 107 1.07 1.69 11.07
CA ARG A 107 0.20 2.69 11.70
C ARG A 107 0.99 3.67 12.56
N ALA A 108 1.95 3.19 13.34
CA ALA A 108 2.82 4.06 14.13
C ALA A 108 3.65 5.01 13.25
N ARG A 109 4.19 4.49 12.13
CA ARG A 109 4.92 5.30 11.15
C ARG A 109 4.03 6.35 10.49
N LEU A 110 2.79 5.99 10.15
CA LEU A 110 1.82 6.92 9.59
C LEU A 110 1.51 8.06 10.58
N ALA A 111 1.22 7.73 11.84
CA ALA A 111 0.95 8.73 12.87
C ALA A 111 2.11 9.74 13.01
N MET A 112 3.35 9.25 13.09
CA MET A 112 4.53 10.13 13.14
C MET A 112 4.65 11.04 11.91
N ALA A 113 4.35 10.53 10.72
CA ALA A 113 4.38 11.33 9.49
C ALA A 113 3.27 12.38 9.45
N GLU A 114 2.07 12.06 9.94
CA GLU A 114 0.95 12.99 10.05
C GLU A 114 1.23 14.12 11.04
N ASP A 115 1.81 13.80 12.21
CA ASP A 115 2.23 14.80 13.21
C ASP A 115 3.27 15.77 12.65
N PHE A 116 4.24 15.25 11.88
CA PHE A 116 5.23 16.07 11.20
C PHE A 116 4.58 17.00 10.16
N ALA A 117 3.67 16.48 9.34
CA ALA A 117 2.95 17.27 8.35
C ALA A 117 2.08 18.37 9.00
N ALA A 118 1.45 18.08 10.14
CA ALA A 118 0.71 19.06 10.93
C ALA A 118 1.64 20.17 11.46
N THR A 119 2.79 19.79 12.00
CA THR A 119 3.81 20.74 12.49
C THR A 119 4.26 21.72 11.41
N LEU A 120 4.51 21.24 10.19
CA LEU A 120 4.87 22.11 9.06
C LEU A 120 3.75 23.09 8.71
N ARG A 121 2.50 22.62 8.70
CA ARG A 121 1.32 23.44 8.41
C ARG A 121 1.14 24.55 9.45
N ASP A 122 1.30 24.25 10.73
CA ASP A 122 1.16 25.22 11.81
C ASP A 122 2.23 26.30 11.75
N ARG A 123 3.47 25.92 11.43
CA ARG A 123 4.57 26.89 11.21
C ARG A 123 4.30 27.80 10.03
N MET A 124 3.82 27.27 8.90
CA MET A 124 3.43 28.08 7.75
C MET A 124 2.33 29.09 8.12
N ASN A 125 1.30 28.64 8.83
CA ASN A 125 0.20 29.49 9.27
C ASN A 125 0.68 30.59 10.24
N ALA A 126 1.62 30.27 11.13
CA ALA A 126 2.20 31.26 12.04
C ALA A 126 3.01 32.33 11.31
N ASP A 127 3.82 31.96 10.31
CA ASP A 127 4.57 32.91 9.48
C ASP A 127 3.64 33.85 8.71
N VAL A 128 2.58 33.32 8.09
CA VAL A 128 1.57 34.12 7.39
C VAL A 128 0.90 35.14 8.33
N ARG A 129 0.52 34.71 9.55
CA ARG A 129 -0.04 35.62 10.56
C ARG A 129 0.95 36.70 11.00
N ALA A 130 2.22 36.34 11.18
CA ALA A 130 3.26 37.30 11.58
C ALA A 130 3.48 38.37 10.51
N ARG A 131 3.50 37.99 9.22
CA ARG A 131 3.61 38.94 8.10
C ARG A 131 2.41 39.88 8.01
N ALA A 132 1.19 39.37 8.10
CA ALA A 132 -0.01 40.20 8.06
C ALA A 132 -0.07 41.24 9.20
N ALA A 133 0.36 40.87 10.42
CA ALA A 133 0.46 41.80 11.54
C ALA A 133 1.51 42.90 11.31
N SER A 134 2.64 42.56 10.67
CA SER A 134 3.68 43.54 10.34
C SER A 134 3.23 44.56 9.28
N GLU A 135 2.44 44.13 8.29
CA GLU A 135 1.90 45.01 7.24
C GLU A 135 0.80 45.97 7.75
N GLN A 136 -0.06 45.51 8.67
CA GLN A 136 -1.09 46.37 9.30
C GLN A 136 -0.48 47.44 10.21
N THR A 137 0.64 47.14 10.88
CA THR A 137 1.34 48.12 11.72
C THR A 137 2.01 49.21 10.86
N ALA A 138 2.43 48.86 9.64
CA ALA A 138 3.08 49.80 8.72
C ALA A 138 2.11 50.78 8.02
N SER A 139 0.82 50.43 7.84
CA SER A 139 -0.16 51.34 7.20
C SER A 139 -0.93 52.25 8.18
N GLY A 140 -0.77 52.04 9.50
CA GLY A 140 -1.44 52.80 10.56
C GLY A 140 -0.66 53.99 11.13
N GLY A 141 0.36 54.51 10.44
CA GLY A 141 1.14 55.66 10.90
C GLY A 141 0.24 56.88 11.21
N PRO A 142 0.44 57.59 12.33
CA PRO A 142 -0.52 58.57 12.83
C PRO A 142 -0.63 59.74 11.84
N SER A 143 -1.84 59.94 11.31
CA SER A 143 -2.22 61.20 10.68
C SER A 143 -2.20 62.28 11.77
N ALA A 144 -1.05 62.95 11.90
CA ALA A 144 -0.87 64.06 12.81
C ALA A 144 -1.75 65.22 12.32
N HIS A 145 -2.91 65.33 12.96
CA HIS A 145 -3.80 66.46 12.88
C HIS A 145 -3.03 67.73 13.33
N PHE A 146 -2.65 68.56 12.37
CA PHE A 146 -2.04 69.86 12.60
C PHE A 146 -3.17 70.85 12.96
N PRO A 147 -3.20 71.44 14.16
CA PRO A 147 -4.16 72.49 14.44
C PRO A 147 -3.67 73.79 13.78
N ALA A 148 -4.53 74.40 12.98
CA ALA A 148 -4.37 75.77 12.52
C ALA A 148 -4.67 76.70 13.70
N HIS A 149 -3.74 77.60 14.01
CA HIS A 149 -4.00 78.76 14.84
C HIS A 149 -3.43 80.02 14.16
N ASP A 150 -4.35 80.96 13.95
CA ASP A 150 -4.30 82.39 13.55
C ASP A 150 -3.02 82.98 12.93
#